data_AF-A0A6G3DLH0-F1
#
_entry.id   AF-A0A6G3DLH0-F1
#
_cell.length_a   1.000
_cell.length_b   1.000
_cell.length_c   1.000
_cell.angle_alpha   90.00
_cell.angle_beta   90.00
_cell.angle_gamma   90.00
#
_symmetry.space_group_name_H-M   'P 1'
#
loop_
_entity.id
_entity.type
_entity.pdbx_description
1 polymer ?
#
loop_
_entity_poly.entity_id
_entity_poly.type
_entity_poly.pdbx_seq_one_letter_code
_entity_poly.pdbx_strand_id
1 'polypeptide(L)'
;DGAARRRVTGPARAATRRRAGTERTYGRLTEQILEYFAQVGDIDVRARDVAVALGRATDSGSINAVRSTLDRLVGTSRVRRSGRGLYRAG
;
A
#
# COMPACT_ATOMS: atom_id res chain seq x y z
N ASP A 1 7.55 -18.75 -47.87
CA ASP A 1 6.43 -17.88 -47.47
C ASP A 1 6.43 -17.55 -45.99
N GLY A 2 6.33 -16.25 -45.71
CA GLY A 2 6.37 -15.70 -44.37
C GLY A 2 5.00 -15.57 -43.70
N ALA A 3 5.06 -15.48 -42.37
CA ALA A 3 4.19 -14.72 -41.48
C ALA A 3 2.66 -14.96 -41.54
N ALA A 4 2.08 -15.34 -40.39
CA ALA A 4 0.95 -14.59 -39.82
C ALA A 4 0.63 -14.94 -38.35
N ARG A 5 1.16 -14.09 -37.45
CA ARG A 5 0.38 -13.30 -36.47
C ARG A 5 -0.47 -14.05 -35.42
N ARG A 6 0.17 -14.25 -34.26
CA ARG A 6 -0.45 -14.16 -32.92
C ARG A 6 -1.36 -12.92 -32.85
N ARG A 7 -2.66 -13.11 -32.60
CA ARG A 7 -3.54 -12.07 -32.06
C ARG A 7 -3.81 -12.39 -30.60
N VAL A 8 -3.02 -11.78 -29.72
CA VAL A 8 -3.35 -11.70 -28.29
C VAL A 8 -4.18 -10.44 -28.10
N THR A 9 -5.50 -10.61 -28.00
CA THR A 9 -6.41 -9.53 -27.64
C THR A 9 -6.23 -9.26 -26.14
N GLY A 10 -5.32 -8.36 -25.79
CA GLY A 10 -4.96 -8.06 -24.40
C GLY A 10 -5.97 -7.13 -23.69
N PRO A 11 -6.23 -7.31 -22.38
CA PRO A 11 -7.17 -6.51 -21.60
C PRO A 11 -6.55 -5.18 -21.14
N ALA A 12 -6.06 -4.37 -22.08
CA ALA A 12 -5.36 -3.12 -21.74
C ALA A 12 -6.30 -2.07 -21.11
N ARG A 13 -7.60 -2.09 -21.46
CA ARG A 13 -8.56 -1.07 -21.02
C ARG A 13 -9.09 -1.27 -19.59
N ALA A 14 -9.14 -2.52 -19.11
CA ALA A 14 -9.56 -2.84 -17.75
C ALA A 14 -8.44 -2.56 -16.71
N ALA A 15 -7.17 -2.73 -17.11
CA ALA A 15 -6.03 -2.46 -16.25
C ALA A 15 -5.91 -0.97 -15.87
N THR A 16 -6.20 -0.05 -16.81
CA THR A 16 -6.10 1.40 -16.58
C THR A 16 -7.14 1.93 -15.59
N ARG A 17 -8.40 1.46 -15.69
CA ARG A 17 -9.47 1.88 -14.77
C ARG A 17 -9.22 1.35 -13.35
N ARG A 18 -8.67 0.13 -13.22
CA ARG A 18 -8.24 -0.41 -11.92
C ARG A 18 -7.06 0.36 -11.34
N ARG A 19 -6.12 0.83 -12.18
CA ARG A 19 -4.97 1.66 -11.77
C ARG A 19 -5.40 3.01 -11.18
N ALA A 20 -6.29 3.74 -11.86
CA ALA A 20 -6.75 5.04 -11.36
C ALA A 20 -7.51 4.92 -10.02
N GLY A 21 -8.36 3.89 -9.88
CA GLY A 21 -9.06 3.62 -8.61
C GLY A 21 -8.11 3.20 -7.49
N THR A 22 -7.09 2.40 -7.80
CA THR A 22 -6.08 2.01 -6.81
C THR A 22 -5.18 3.17 -6.43
N GLU A 23 -4.74 4.01 -7.36
CA GLU A 23 -3.91 5.20 -7.06
C GLU A 23 -4.61 6.16 -6.10
N ARG A 24 -5.90 6.47 -6.34
CA ARG A 24 -6.68 7.31 -5.43
C ARG A 24 -6.89 6.65 -4.06
N THR A 25 -7.04 5.33 -4.04
CA THR A 25 -7.17 4.55 -2.79
C THR A 25 -5.86 4.52 -2.02
N TYR A 26 -4.71 4.38 -2.70
CA TYR A 26 -3.38 4.46 -2.11
C TYR A 26 -3.09 5.86 -1.57
N GLY A 27 -3.52 6.92 -2.26
CA GLY A 27 -3.44 8.29 -1.75
C GLY A 27 -4.14 8.45 -0.41
N ARG A 28 -5.43 8.06 -0.34
CA ARG A 28 -6.21 8.10 0.90
C ARG A 28 -5.63 7.20 2.00
N LEU A 29 -5.16 6.00 1.65
CA LEU A 29 -4.54 5.09 2.61
C LEU A 29 -3.24 5.67 3.18
N THR A 30 -2.45 6.35 2.35
CA THR A 30 -1.22 7.01 2.76
C THR A 30 -1.51 8.12 3.77
N GLU A 31 -2.50 8.96 3.48
CA GLU A 31 -2.95 10.03 4.39
C GLU A 31 -3.40 9.46 5.75
N GLN A 32 -4.25 8.44 5.74
CA GLN A 32 -4.72 7.78 6.97
C GLN A 32 -3.58 7.17 7.80
N ILE A 33 -2.59 6.56 7.15
CA ILE A 33 -1.43 6.00 7.82
C ILE A 33 -0.58 7.13 8.45
N LEU A 34 -0.33 8.22 7.73
CA LEU A 34 0.43 9.35 8.27
C LEU A 34 -0.29 10.01 9.45
N GLU A 35 -1.61 10.16 9.38
CA GLU A 35 -2.44 10.65 10.48
C GLU A 35 -2.35 9.73 11.70
N TYR A 36 -2.42 8.40 11.50
CA TYR A 36 -2.22 7.43 12.57
C TYR A 36 -0.85 7.59 13.24
N PHE A 37 0.25 7.69 12.47
CA PHE A 37 1.59 7.89 13.03
C PHE A 37 1.75 9.24 13.74
N ALA A 38 1.07 10.29 13.29
CA ALA A 38 1.04 11.56 14.01
C ALA A 38 0.34 11.44 15.38
N GLN A 39 -0.64 10.53 15.50
CA GLN A 39 -1.36 10.28 16.76
C GLN A 39 -0.60 9.34 17.71
N VAL A 40 -0.03 8.23 17.21
CA VAL A 40 0.73 7.30 18.06
C VAL A 40 2.13 7.80 18.40
N GLY A 41 2.65 8.72 17.59
CA GLY A 41 3.99 9.26 17.72
C GLY A 41 5.05 8.18 17.52
N ASP A 42 5.90 8.07 18.53
CA ASP A 42 7.21 7.41 18.46
C ASP A 42 7.17 5.93 18.88
N ILE A 43 6.01 5.29 18.73
CA ILE A 43 5.75 3.90 19.10
C ILE A 43 6.06 2.97 17.93
N ASP A 44 6.68 1.83 18.24
CA ASP A 44 6.88 0.76 17.28
C ASP A 44 5.58 -0.02 17.05
N VAL A 45 5.05 0.08 15.84
CA VAL A 45 3.76 -0.55 15.46
C VAL A 45 3.95 -1.55 14.33
N ARG A 46 3.13 -2.62 14.31
CA ARG A 46 3.09 -3.54 13.17
C ARG A 46 2.08 -3.07 12.14
N ALA A 47 2.31 -3.44 10.88
CA ALA A 47 1.36 -3.19 9.80
C ALA A 47 -0.05 -3.76 10.08
N ARG A 48 -0.13 -4.89 10.81
CA ARG A 48 -1.40 -5.46 11.25
C ARG A 48 -2.12 -4.55 12.23
N ASP A 49 -1.40 -3.98 13.20
CA ASP A 49 -1.99 -3.13 14.23
C ASP A 49 -2.49 -1.82 13.61
N VAL A 50 -1.72 -1.25 12.67
CA VAL A 50 -2.17 -0.13 11.83
C VAL A 50 -3.44 -0.50 11.06
N ALA A 51 -3.48 -1.68 10.42
CA ALA A 51 -4.67 -2.12 9.69
C ALA A 51 -5.90 -2.28 10.61
N VAL A 52 -5.72 -2.76 11.84
CA VAL A 52 -6.79 -2.87 12.84
C VAL A 52 -7.27 -1.48 13.26
N ALA A 53 -6.35 -0.56 13.58
CA ALA A 53 -6.67 0.81 13.98
C ALA A 53 -7.43 1.58 12.89
N LEU A 54 -7.11 1.32 11.63
CA LEU A 54 -7.82 1.92 10.48
C LEU A 54 -9.12 1.19 10.11
N GLY A 55 -9.49 0.11 10.80
CA GLY A 55 -10.68 -0.69 10.48
C GLY A 55 -10.58 -1.47 9.17
N ARG A 56 -9.36 -1.77 8.70
CA ARG A 56 -9.06 -2.41 7.41
C ARG A 56 -8.49 -3.81 7.54
N ALA A 57 -8.39 -4.37 8.74
CA ALA A 57 -7.89 -5.74 8.95
C ALA A 57 -8.94 -6.82 8.59
N THR A 58 -9.70 -6.60 7.50
CA THR A 58 -10.76 -7.50 7.01
C THR A 58 -10.20 -8.75 6.33
N ASP A 59 -9.05 -8.61 5.68
CA ASP A 59 -8.42 -9.66 4.90
C ASP A 59 -6.91 -9.41 4.76
N SER A 60 -6.17 -10.48 4.38
CA SER A 60 -4.73 -10.42 4.19
C SER A 60 -4.30 -9.42 3.12
N GLY A 61 -5.13 -9.18 2.09
CA GLY A 61 -4.87 -8.21 1.04
C GLY A 61 -4.83 -6.78 1.57
N SER A 62 -5.79 -6.43 2.42
CA SER A 62 -5.85 -5.12 3.08
C SER A 62 -4.65 -4.89 4.01
N ILE A 63 -4.23 -5.91 4.76
CA ILE A 63 -3.01 -5.83 5.60
C ILE A 63 -1.76 -5.67 4.72
N ASN A 64 -1.68 -6.40 3.60
CA ASN A 64 -0.56 -6.28 2.66
C ASN A 64 -0.51 -4.90 2.00
N ALA A 65 -1.66 -4.29 1.69
CA ALA A 65 -1.72 -2.92 1.16
C ALA A 65 -1.20 -1.89 2.16
N VAL A 66 -1.52 -2.05 3.45
CA VAL A 66 -0.95 -1.24 4.54
C VAL A 66 0.57 -1.42 4.58
N ARG A 67 1.05 -2.68 4.61
CA ARG A 67 2.49 -2.99 4.64
C ARG A 67 3.24 -2.37 3.45
N SER A 68 2.75 -2.54 2.23
CA SER A 68 3.38 -1.97 1.04
C SER A 68 3.38 -0.44 1.05
N THR A 69 2.36 0.19 1.63
CA THR A 69 2.33 1.65 1.82
C THR A 69 3.36 2.10 2.85
N LEU A 70 3.50 1.37 3.96
CA LEU A 70 4.52 1.63 4.97
C LEU A 70 5.94 1.48 4.40
N ASP A 71 6.20 0.41 3.65
CA ASP A 71 7.50 0.20 3.00
C ASP A 71 7.82 1.33 2.00
N ARG A 72 6.81 1.86 1.29
CA ARG A 72 6.96 3.04 0.43
C ARG A 72 7.28 4.31 1.25
N LEU A 73 6.62 4.52 2.39
CA LEU A 73 6.88 5.66 3.27
C LEU A 73 8.26 5.61 3.94
N VAL A 74 8.76 4.41 4.21
CA VAL A 74 10.16 4.20 4.62
C VAL A 74 11.11 4.64 3.52
N GLY A 75 10.83 4.27 2.26
CA GLY A 75 11.59 4.71 1.09
C GLY A 75 11.58 6.22 0.87
N THR A 76 10.61 6.95 1.43
CA THR A 76 10.53 8.43 1.36
C THR A 76 10.92 9.10 2.69
N SER A 77 11.50 8.36 3.63
CA SER A 77 11.93 8.84 4.95
C SER A 77 10.83 9.49 5.80
N ARG A 78 9.55 9.21 5.53
CA ARG A 78 8.42 9.69 6.34
C ARG A 78 8.10 8.79 7.54
N VAL A 79 8.53 7.53 7.47
CA VAL A 79 8.36 6.50 8.50
C VAL A 79 9.70 5.78 8.62
N ARG A 80 10.06 5.30 9.81
CA ARG A 80 11.27 4.49 10.03
C ARG A 80 10.91 3.05 10.30
N ARG A 81 11.86 2.16 10.01
CA ARG A 81 11.77 0.74 10.36
C ARG A 81 12.60 0.49 11.61
N SER A 82 11.93 0.22 12.73
CA SER A 82 12.59 -0.05 14.02
C SER A 82 13.04 -1.50 14.16
N GLY A 83 12.41 -2.43 13.43
CA GLY A 83 12.76 -3.85 13.49
C GLY A 83 12.01 -4.72 12.47
N ARG A 84 12.05 -6.04 12.66
CA ARG A 84 11.38 -7.00 11.76
C ARG A 84 9.86 -6.81 11.81
N GLY A 85 9.33 -6.07 10.82
CA GLY A 85 7.90 -5.78 10.69
C GLY A 85 7.38 -4.71 11.66
N LEU A 86 8.29 -3.91 12.23
CA LEU A 86 7.97 -2.78 13.11
C LEU A 86 8.29 -1.47 12.39
N TYR A 87 7.37 -0.53 12.51
CA TYR A 87 7.40 0.79 11.90
C TYR A 87 7.21 1.85 12.99
N ARG A 88 7.85 2.99 12.84
CA ARG A 88 7.82 4.13 13.77
C ARG A 88 7.70 5.43 13.01
N ALA A 89 7.18 6.48 13.63
CA ALA A 89 7.31 7.83 13.07
C ALA A 89 8.78 8.15 12.74
N GLY A 90 9.01 8.84 11.62
CA GLY A 90 10.34 9.08 11.03
C GLY A 90 10.92 10.44 11.36
#